data_AF-A0A0F7Q1R9-F1
#
_entry.id   AF-A0A0F7Q1R9-F1
#
_cell.length_a   1.000
_cell.length_b   1.000
_cell.length_c   1.000
_cell.angle_alpha   90.00
_cell.angle_beta   90.00
_cell.angle_gamma   90.00
#
_symmetry.space_group_name_H-M   'P 1'
#
loop_
_entity.id
_entity.type
_entity.pdbx_description
1 polymer ?
#
loop_
_entity_poly.entity_id
_entity_poly.type
_entity_poly.pdbx_seq_one_letter_code
_entity_poly.pdbx_strand_id
1 'polypeptide(L)'
;TAMIECHGTGTTVGDPIEAAAVANVFGEHGIYIGSVKPNLGHSEGASGLSSIIKMTLALENKTIPPNIHFTTPNPKIRFDECKLKVPTEPLPWPQDRDELVGVNSFGIGGSNAHVLLGSAESFG
;
A
#
# COMPACT_ATOMS: atom_id res chain seq x y z
N THR A 1 -2.30 4.30 10.78
CA THR A 1 -2.24 3.30 9.69
C THR A 1 -0.87 2.66 9.68
N ALA A 2 -0.80 1.34 9.51
CA ALA A 2 0.46 0.61 9.37
C ALA A 2 0.93 0.51 7.92
N MET A 3 0.02 0.61 6.95
CA MET A 3 0.28 0.33 5.54
C MET A 3 -0.53 1.24 4.60
N ILE A 4 0.01 1.49 3.41
CA ILE A 4 -0.74 1.93 2.23
C ILE A 4 -0.69 0.84 1.16
N GLU A 5 -1.86 0.36 0.77
CA GLU A 5 -2.07 -0.40 -0.46
C GLU A 5 -2.17 0.61 -1.61
N CYS A 6 -1.05 0.81 -2.29
CA CYS A 6 -0.88 1.80 -3.34
C CYS A 6 -1.67 1.44 -4.60
N HIS A 7 -1.97 2.46 -5.41
CA HIS A 7 -2.42 2.28 -6.77
C HIS A 7 -1.35 1.53 -7.58
N GLY A 8 -0.07 1.85 -7.41
CA GLY A 8 1.08 0.96 -7.67
C GLY A 8 1.02 0.22 -8.99
N THR A 9 0.97 0.95 -10.11
CA THR A 9 0.84 0.40 -11.46
C THR A 9 2.17 -0.05 -12.07
N GLY A 10 3.30 0.17 -11.39
CA GLY A 10 4.61 -0.22 -11.90
C GLY A 10 5.14 0.76 -12.94
N THR A 11 4.61 1.98 -13.00
CA THR A 11 4.96 2.94 -14.04
C THR A 11 6.16 3.78 -13.61
N THR A 12 7.08 4.05 -14.55
CA THR A 12 8.31 4.81 -14.28
C THR A 12 8.06 6.23 -13.77
N VAL A 13 6.89 6.80 -14.07
CA VAL A 13 6.49 8.15 -13.66
C VAL A 13 5.52 8.12 -12.48
N GLY A 14 4.55 7.21 -12.48
CA GLY A 14 3.51 7.15 -11.45
C GLY A 14 4.03 6.68 -10.09
N ASP A 15 4.85 5.62 -10.05
CA ASP A 15 5.31 5.07 -8.78
C ASP A 15 6.11 6.09 -7.95
N PRO A 16 7.04 6.89 -8.52
CA PRO A 16 7.70 7.95 -7.77
C PRO A 16 6.77 9.05 -7.26
N ILE A 17 5.74 9.42 -8.04
CA ILE A 17 4.77 10.44 -7.62
C ILE A 17 3.91 9.93 -6.47
N GLU A 18 3.41 8.71 -6.56
CA GLU A 18 2.61 8.10 -5.51
C GLU A 18 3.44 7.90 -4.23
N ALA A 19 4.66 7.37 -4.34
CA ALA A 19 5.55 7.19 -3.20
C ALA A 19 5.88 8.52 -2.50
N ALA A 20 6.15 9.58 -3.27
CA ALA A 20 6.37 10.92 -2.72
C ALA A 20 5.11 11.46 -2.00
N ALA A 21 3.92 11.24 -2.55
CA ALA A 21 2.67 11.63 -1.90
C ALA A 21 2.47 10.90 -0.57
N VAL A 22 2.73 9.59 -0.52
CA VAL A 22 2.68 8.80 0.73
C VAL A 22 3.73 9.31 1.73
N ALA A 23 4.96 9.55 1.28
CA ALA A 23 6.05 10.06 2.11
C ALA A 23 5.74 11.42 2.74
N ASN A 24 5.12 12.33 1.98
CA ASN A 24 4.75 13.66 2.48
C ASN A 24 3.73 13.60 3.63
N VAL A 25 2.90 12.56 3.69
CA VAL A 25 1.88 12.40 4.73
C VAL A 25 2.38 11.53 5.89
N PHE A 26 3.10 10.45 5.60
CA PHE A 26 3.43 9.42 6.60
C PHE A 26 4.93 9.24 6.86
N GLY A 27 5.80 9.87 6.06
CA GLY A 27 7.24 9.63 6.06
C GLY A 27 7.95 9.99 7.35
N GLU A 28 7.40 10.86 8.20
CA GLU A 28 7.96 11.13 9.53
C GLU A 28 7.91 9.90 10.43
N HIS A 29 6.81 9.14 10.36
CA HIS A 29 6.54 8.00 11.22
C HIS A 29 7.02 6.68 10.61
N GLY A 30 7.32 6.67 9.31
CA GLY A 30 7.60 5.47 8.53
C GLY A 30 6.35 4.63 8.29
N ILE A 31 6.29 3.99 7.13
CA ILE A 31 5.09 3.26 6.68
C ILE A 31 5.43 2.13 5.71
N TYR A 32 4.64 1.06 5.74
CA TYR A 32 4.70 0.02 4.73
C TYR A 32 3.91 0.43 3.48
N ILE A 33 4.44 0.14 2.30
CA ILE A 33 3.73 0.32 1.03
C ILE A 33 3.78 -0.96 0.21
N GLY A 34 2.72 -1.23 -0.55
CA GLY A 34 2.64 -2.37 -1.46
C GLY A 34 1.49 -2.25 -2.45
N SER A 35 1.33 -3.23 -3.32
CA SER A 35 0.25 -3.31 -4.30
C SER A 35 -0.16 -4.76 -4.53
N VAL A 36 -1.41 -5.00 -4.90
CA VAL A 36 -1.94 -6.32 -5.32
C VAL A 36 -1.57 -6.64 -6.76
N LYS A 37 -1.20 -5.61 -7.54
CA LYS A 37 -1.00 -5.72 -9.00
C LYS A 37 0.17 -6.63 -9.40
N PRO A 38 1.26 -6.74 -8.64
CA PRO A 38 2.26 -7.78 -8.91
C PRO A 38 1.70 -9.20 -8.90
N ASN A 39 0.63 -9.47 -8.11
CA ASN A 39 0.00 -10.79 -8.01
C ASN A 39 -1.08 -11.03 -9.07
N LEU A 40 -1.92 -10.03 -9.33
CA LEU A 40 -3.15 -10.19 -10.13
C LEU A 40 -3.17 -9.38 -11.43
N GLY A 41 -2.12 -8.60 -11.70
CA GLY A 41 -2.11 -7.60 -12.76
C GLY A 41 -3.03 -6.41 -12.44
N HIS A 42 -3.22 -5.54 -13.43
CA HIS A 42 -4.11 -4.39 -13.32
C HIS A 42 -5.51 -4.77 -13.81
N SER A 43 -6.45 -5.01 -12.89
CA SER A 43 -7.83 -5.43 -13.18
C SER A 43 -8.77 -4.27 -13.54
N GLU A 44 -8.22 -3.18 -14.08
CA GLU A 44 -8.94 -1.94 -14.45
C GLU A 44 -9.99 -1.51 -13.41
N GLY A 45 -11.28 -1.48 -13.76
CA GLY A 45 -12.39 -1.08 -12.90
C GLY A 45 -12.52 -1.88 -11.60
N ALA A 46 -11.95 -3.09 -11.54
CA ALA A 46 -11.95 -3.93 -10.34
C ALA A 46 -10.71 -3.71 -9.45
N SER A 47 -9.74 -2.87 -9.84
CA SER A 47 -8.45 -2.74 -9.13
C SER A 47 -8.60 -2.27 -7.69
N GLY A 48 -9.50 -1.33 -7.44
CA GLY A 48 -9.79 -0.86 -6.08
C GLY A 48 -10.41 -1.98 -5.23
N LEU A 49 -11.35 -2.73 -5.79
CA LEU A 49 -11.99 -3.85 -5.08
C LEU A 49 -11.01 -4.98 -4.76
N SER A 50 -10.13 -5.34 -5.70
CA SER A 50 -9.06 -6.34 -5.44
C SER A 50 -8.15 -5.92 -4.29
N SER A 51 -7.84 -4.63 -4.21
CA SER A 51 -7.02 -4.05 -3.13
C SER A 51 -7.74 -4.09 -1.79
N ILE A 52 -9.04 -3.75 -1.77
CA ILE A 52 -9.88 -3.87 -0.57
C ILE A 52 -9.95 -5.31 -0.08
N ILE A 53 -10.22 -6.28 -0.97
CA ILE A 53 -10.28 -7.71 -0.60
C ILE A 53 -8.94 -8.18 0.00
N LYS A 54 -7.81 -7.86 -0.66
CA LYS A 54 -6.47 -8.18 -0.16
C LYS A 54 -6.27 -7.63 1.26
N MET A 55 -6.67 -6.38 1.50
CA MET A 55 -6.44 -5.70 2.78
C MET A 55 -7.43 -6.12 3.87
N THR A 56 -8.67 -6.47 3.54
CA THR A 56 -9.59 -7.13 4.48
C THR A 56 -8.98 -8.44 4.99
N LEU A 57 -8.50 -9.30 4.08
CA LEU A 57 -7.84 -10.55 4.45
C LEU A 57 -6.56 -10.31 5.27
N ALA A 58 -5.77 -9.29 4.93
CA ALA A 58 -4.56 -8.93 5.67
C ALA A 58 -4.87 -8.55 7.13
N LEU A 59 -5.92 -7.75 7.35
CA LEU A 59 -6.39 -7.36 8.68
C LEU A 59 -6.93 -8.56 9.46
N GLU A 60 -7.80 -9.38 8.85
CA GLU A 60 -8.36 -10.59 9.48
C GLU A 60 -7.27 -11.57 9.92
N ASN A 61 -6.20 -11.70 9.13
CA ASN A 61 -5.07 -12.58 9.42
C ASN A 61 -3.93 -11.89 10.19
N LYS A 62 -4.10 -10.63 10.60
CA LYS A 62 -3.09 -9.80 11.29
C LYS A 62 -1.70 -9.89 10.66
N THR A 63 -1.65 -9.87 9.33
CA THR A 63 -0.44 -10.10 8.54
C THR A 63 -0.37 -9.12 7.37
N ILE A 64 0.73 -8.38 7.25
CA ILE A 64 1.06 -7.58 6.07
C ILE A 64 1.64 -8.53 4.99
N PRO A 65 0.98 -8.69 3.84
CA PRO A 65 1.45 -9.59 2.79
C PRO A 65 2.65 -9.01 2.03
N PRO A 66 3.51 -9.87 1.45
CA PRO A 66 4.65 -9.42 0.66
C PRO A 66 4.21 -8.76 -0.65
N ASN A 67 5.00 -7.79 -1.10
CA ASN A 67 4.93 -7.19 -2.43
C ASN A 67 5.91 -7.93 -3.35
N ILE A 68 5.40 -8.93 -4.06
CA ILE A 68 6.21 -9.82 -4.89
C ILE A 68 6.87 -9.09 -6.08
N HIS A 69 7.93 -9.68 -6.63
CA HIS A 69 8.74 -9.13 -7.72
C HIS A 69 9.49 -7.81 -7.41
N PHE A 70 9.52 -7.40 -6.15
CA PHE A 70 10.33 -6.25 -5.70
C PHE A 70 11.79 -6.68 -5.42
N THR A 71 12.65 -6.59 -6.43
CA THR A 71 14.08 -6.99 -6.33
C THR A 71 15.03 -5.80 -6.38
N THR A 72 14.86 -4.93 -7.37
CA THR A 72 15.66 -3.71 -7.55
C THR A 72 14.76 -2.49 -7.31
N PRO A 73 14.94 -1.77 -6.20
CA PRO A 73 14.15 -0.57 -5.92
C PRO A 73 14.29 0.47 -7.04
N ASN A 74 13.21 1.16 -7.36
CA ASN A 74 13.24 2.25 -8.33
C ASN A 74 14.12 3.41 -7.79
N PRO A 75 15.23 3.78 -8.45
CA PRO A 75 16.18 4.79 -7.94
C PRO A 75 15.59 6.21 -7.86
N LYS A 76 14.42 6.45 -8.48
CA LYS A 76 13.70 7.72 -8.36
C LYS A 76 12.91 7.84 -7.05
N ILE A 77 12.84 6.77 -6.26
CA ILE A 77 12.16 6.74 -4.97
C ILE A 77 13.21 6.68 -3.87
N ARG A 78 13.24 7.69 -3.01
CA ARG A 78 14.19 7.78 -1.89
C ARG A 78 13.65 7.02 -0.68
N PHE A 79 13.53 5.69 -0.79
CA PHE A 79 12.89 4.83 0.23
C PHE A 79 13.38 5.09 1.66
N ASP A 80 14.70 5.09 1.85
CA ASP A 80 15.32 5.26 3.17
C ASP A 80 15.03 6.64 3.78
N GLU A 81 15.15 7.69 2.96
CA GLU A 81 14.95 9.07 3.40
C GLU A 81 13.48 9.39 3.66
N CYS A 82 12.59 8.78 2.89
CA CYS A 82 11.15 8.89 3.03
C CYS A 82 10.56 7.91 4.06
N LYS A 83 11.41 7.09 4.71
CA LYS A 83 11.04 6.00 5.63
C LYS A 83 9.95 5.07 5.07
N LEU A 84 9.95 4.84 3.77
CA LEU A 84 9.04 3.93 3.09
C LEU A 84 9.63 2.52 3.08
N LYS A 85 8.84 1.53 3.47
CA LYS A 85 9.26 0.12 3.50
C LYS A 85 8.38 -0.71 2.57
N VAL A 86 8.99 -1.53 1.73
CA VAL A 86 8.29 -2.49 0.88
C VAL A 86 8.48 -3.88 1.48
N PRO A 87 7.43 -4.54 1.99
CA PRO A 87 7.56 -5.88 2.56
C PRO A 87 7.85 -6.89 1.44
N THR A 88 8.95 -7.63 1.51
CA THR A 88 9.26 -8.71 0.55
C THR A 88 8.90 -10.10 1.08
N GLU A 89 8.61 -10.19 2.37
CA GLU A 89 8.15 -11.38 3.09
C GLU A 89 6.89 -11.05 3.90
N PRO A 90 6.06 -12.02 4.28
CA PRO A 90 4.95 -11.78 5.20
C PRO A 90 5.45 -11.23 6.54
N LEU A 91 4.82 -10.17 7.03
CA LEU A 91 5.15 -9.56 8.33
C LEU A 91 3.92 -9.62 9.25
N PRO A 92 4.08 -9.88 10.55
CA PRO A 92 2.99 -9.68 11.49
C PRO A 92 2.56 -8.20 11.48
N TRP A 93 1.26 -7.95 11.70
CA TRP A 93 0.79 -6.58 11.85
C TRP A 93 1.46 -5.92 13.06
N PRO A 94 2.03 -4.70 12.94
CA PRO A 94 2.74 -4.06 14.04
C PRO A 94 1.80 -3.78 15.23
N GLN A 95 2.23 -4.16 16.44
CA GLN A 95 1.45 -3.95 17.67
C GLN A 95 1.42 -2.49 18.13
N ASP A 96 2.38 -1.68 17.69
CA ASP A 96 2.49 -0.24 17.99
C ASP A 96 1.68 0.64 17.02
N ARG A 97 0.92 0.03 16.10
CA ARG A 97 0.13 0.71 15.08
C ARG A 97 -1.30 0.20 15.08
N ASP A 98 -2.24 1.11 14.79
CA ASP A 98 -3.62 0.71 14.55
C ASP A 98 -3.71 -0.31 13.41
N GLU A 99 -4.67 -1.24 13.53
CA GLU A 99 -5.10 -2.16 12.46
C GLU A 99 -5.91 -1.38 11.41
N LEU A 100 -5.28 -0.34 10.85
CA LEU A 100 -5.79 0.56 9.82
C LEU A 100 -4.86 0.50 8.60
N VAL A 101 -5.46 0.48 7.42
CA VAL A 101 -4.77 0.53 6.12
C VAL A 101 -5.47 1.50 5.17
N GLY A 102 -4.66 2.29 4.46
CA GLY A 102 -5.14 3.13 3.37
C GLY A 102 -5.07 2.39 2.03
N VAL A 103 -6.07 2.57 1.18
CA VAL A 103 -6.10 2.01 -0.18
C VAL A 103 -6.23 3.15 -1.19
N ASN A 104 -5.27 3.23 -2.12
CA ASN A 104 -5.25 4.22 -3.18
C ASN A 104 -5.78 3.64 -4.50
N SER A 105 -6.56 4.44 -5.23
CA SER A 105 -6.96 4.13 -6.61
C SER A 105 -7.03 5.40 -7.44
N PHE A 106 -6.17 5.51 -8.46
CA PHE A 106 -6.04 6.71 -9.28
C PHE A 106 -6.42 6.40 -10.73
N GLY A 107 -7.51 7.01 -11.21
CA GLY A 107 -8.00 6.79 -12.57
C GLY A 107 -7.23 7.65 -13.58
N ILE A 108 -7.05 7.13 -14.80
CA ILE A 108 -6.39 7.85 -15.90
C ILE A 108 -7.06 9.19 -16.25
N GLY A 109 -8.37 9.32 -15.99
CA GLY A 109 -9.11 10.57 -16.15
C GLY A 109 -8.85 11.63 -15.08
N GLY A 110 -7.96 11.36 -14.11
CA GLY A 110 -7.59 12.29 -13.04
C GLY A 110 -8.44 12.18 -11.76
N SER A 111 -9.50 11.37 -11.77
CA SER A 111 -10.29 11.08 -10.56
C SER A 111 -9.50 10.17 -9.62
N ASN A 112 -9.30 10.63 -8.39
CA ASN A 112 -8.57 9.92 -7.35
C ASN A 112 -9.51 9.48 -6.24
N ALA A 113 -9.30 8.27 -5.72
CA ALA A 113 -9.99 7.76 -4.54
C ALA A 113 -8.96 7.26 -3.51
N HIS A 114 -9.24 7.53 -2.24
CA HIS A 114 -8.51 6.99 -1.09
C HIS A 114 -9.54 6.54 -0.06
N VAL A 115 -9.38 5.32 0.46
CA VAL A 115 -10.24 4.80 1.53
C VAL A 115 -9.39 4.28 2.67
N LEU A 116 -9.93 4.40 3.89
CA LEU A 116 -9.36 3.77 5.08
C LEU A 116 -10.18 2.53 5.43
N LEU A 117 -9.51 1.41 5.61
CA LEU A 117 -10.08 0.18 6.13
C LEU A 117 -9.52 -0.06 7.53
N GLY A 118 -10.40 -0.36 8.49
CA GLY A 118 -10.03 -0.73 9.84
C GLY A 118 -10.51 -2.14 10.17
N SER A 119 -9.76 -2.82 11.03
CA SER A 119 -10.18 -4.09 11.62
C SER A 119 -11.48 -3.93 12.38
N ALA A 120 -12.42 -4.87 12.23
CA ALA A 120 -13.69 -4.85 12.94
C ALA A 120 -13.50 -4.95 14.46
N GLU A 121 -12.44 -5.65 14.92
CA GLU A 121 -12.09 -5.76 16.34
C GLU A 121 -11.69 -4.40 16.94
N SER A 122 -11.25 -3.44 16.12
CA SER A 122 -10.87 -2.10 16.58
C SER A 122 -12.07 -1.21 16.92
N PHE A 123 -13.31 -1.66 16.63
CA PHE A 123 -14.54 -0.89 16.86
C PHE A 123 -15.47 -1.49 17.92
N GLY A 124 -15.09 -2.61 18.55
CA GLY A 124 -15.83 -3.26 19.64
C GLY A 124 -15.22 -2.98 21.00
#